data_AF-A0A955ENC5-F1
#
_entry.id   AF-A0A955ENC5-F1
#
_cell.length_a   1.000
_cell.length_b   1.000
_cell.length_c   1.000
_cell.angle_alpha   90.00
_cell.angle_beta   90.00
_cell.angle_gamma   90.00
#
_symmetry.space_group_name_H-M   'P 1'
#
loop_
_entity.id
_entity.type
_entity.pdbx_description
1 polymer ?
#
loop_
_entity_poly.entity_id
_entity_poly.type
_entity_poly.pdbx_seq_one_letter_code
_entity_poly.pdbx_strand_id
1 'polypeptide(L)'
;VLYTLCQDYWPESAKNADEDYKKQVLTLVQERMKYLAELPELTNFFFDEPTPDLELITSNKQLKKLDNDRIKELLERSKQCLGQSNFTHEDIQERLNQLLDQTGEKPAVVFSLIRIATTWAPASPQLNTSLAVLGKQTTLSRIQKTIDLLT
;
A
#
# COMPACT_ATOMS: atom_id res chain seq x y z
N VAL A 1 10.12 -14.46 19.55
CA VAL A 1 10.26 -15.80 18.93
C VAL A 1 10.18 -15.71 17.41
N LEU A 2 9.04 -15.31 16.81
CA LEU A 2 8.92 -15.24 15.34
C LEU A 2 9.92 -14.29 14.70
N TYR A 3 10.10 -13.08 15.25
CA TYR A 3 11.07 -12.11 14.72
C TYR A 3 12.49 -12.67 14.58
N THR A 4 12.94 -13.43 15.58
CA THR A 4 14.25 -14.10 15.57
C THR A 4 14.33 -15.18 14.48
N LEU A 5 13.24 -15.92 14.23
CA LEU A 5 13.19 -16.91 13.15
C LEU A 5 13.27 -16.27 11.75
N CYS A 6 12.81 -15.03 11.62
CA CYS A 6 12.83 -14.27 10.37
C CYS A 6 14.20 -13.61 10.06
N GLN A 7 15.19 -13.71 10.93
CA GLN A 7 16.45 -12.93 10.83
C GLN A 7 17.13 -13.08 9.47
N ASP A 8 17.19 -14.29 8.92
CA ASP A 8 17.84 -14.60 7.63
C ASP A 8 16.89 -14.51 6.42
N TYR A 9 15.64 -14.11 6.64
CA TYR A 9 14.60 -14.05 5.62
C TYR A 9 14.16 -12.62 5.28
N TRP A 10 14.68 -11.61 5.97
CA TRP A 10 14.43 -10.21 5.60
C TRP A 10 15.04 -9.92 4.21
N PRO A 11 14.37 -9.09 3.38
CA PRO A 11 14.97 -8.65 2.14
C PRO A 11 16.20 -7.76 2.40
N GLU A 12 17.12 -7.67 1.43
CA GLU A 12 18.31 -6.81 1.54
C GLU A 12 17.94 -5.34 1.78
N SER A 13 16.81 -4.88 1.24
CA SER A 13 16.23 -3.54 1.45
C SER A 13 16.00 -3.23 2.93
N ALA A 14 15.67 -4.24 3.74
CA ALA A 14 15.43 -4.09 5.16
C ALA A 14 16.73 -4.05 5.99
N LYS A 15 17.91 -4.29 5.41
CA LYS A 15 19.17 -4.46 6.17
C LYS A 15 19.45 -3.34 7.17
N ASN A 16 19.22 -2.09 6.76
CA ASN A 16 19.47 -0.91 7.59
C ASN A 16 18.22 -0.37 8.29
N ALA A 17 17.07 -1.06 8.17
CA ALA A 17 15.84 -0.63 8.82
C ALA A 17 15.88 -0.92 10.32
N ASP A 18 15.25 -0.01 11.08
CA ASP A 18 15.09 -0.11 12.52
C ASP A 18 14.39 -1.42 12.94
N GLU A 19 14.82 -1.99 14.07
CA GLU A 19 14.32 -3.29 14.55
C GLU A 19 12.83 -3.23 14.92
N ASP A 20 12.39 -2.13 15.54
CA ASP A 20 11.00 -1.98 15.95
C ASP A 20 10.10 -1.73 14.74
N TYR A 21 10.59 -1.00 13.73
CA TYR A 21 9.90 -0.90 12.44
C TYR A 21 9.75 -2.27 11.76
N LYS A 22 10.81 -3.10 11.73
CA LYS A 22 10.71 -4.46 11.19
C LYS A 22 9.69 -5.32 11.97
N LYS A 23 9.61 -5.20 13.30
CA LYS A 23 8.59 -5.90 14.10
C LYS A 23 7.17 -5.44 13.75
N GLN A 24 6.96 -4.15 13.52
CA GLN A 24 5.66 -3.62 13.05
C GLN A 24 5.29 -4.23 11.69
N VAL A 25 6.22 -4.20 10.73
CA VAL A 25 6.01 -4.81 9.39
C VAL A 25 5.71 -6.31 9.51
N LEU A 26 6.48 -7.05 10.32
CA LEU A 26 6.28 -8.48 10.55
C LEU A 26 4.87 -8.77 11.11
N THR A 27 4.39 -7.94 12.03
CA THR A 27 3.06 -8.07 12.63
C THR A 27 1.95 -7.97 11.57
N LEU A 28 2.14 -7.15 10.52
CA LEU A 28 1.16 -7.02 9.44
C LEU A 28 1.11 -8.23 8.49
N VAL A 29 2.24 -8.90 8.30
CA VAL A 29 2.37 -9.98 7.30
C VAL A 29 2.35 -11.38 7.89
N GLN A 30 2.57 -11.54 9.20
CA GLN A 30 2.71 -12.87 9.83
C GLN A 30 1.53 -13.81 9.60
N GLU A 31 0.30 -13.30 9.56
CA GLU A 31 -0.89 -14.12 9.32
C GLU A 31 -1.02 -14.57 7.85
N ARG A 32 -0.26 -13.94 6.95
CA ARG A 32 -0.25 -14.24 5.52
C ARG A 32 0.92 -15.13 5.11
N MET A 33 1.96 -15.19 5.93
CA MET A 33 3.13 -16.05 5.69
C MET A 33 2.77 -17.50 5.99
N LYS A 34 2.86 -18.34 4.96
CA LYS A 34 2.89 -19.80 5.08
C LYS A 34 4.30 -20.29 5.37
N TYR A 35 5.30 -19.61 4.80
CA TYR A 35 6.72 -19.93 4.98
C TYR A 35 7.53 -18.65 5.20
N LEU A 36 8.63 -18.74 5.95
CA LEU A 36 9.49 -17.58 6.23
C LEU A 36 10.10 -16.98 4.94
N ALA A 37 10.32 -17.81 3.91
CA ALA A 37 10.84 -17.39 2.61
C ALA A 37 9.91 -16.46 1.81
N GLU A 38 8.64 -16.31 2.22
CA GLU A 38 7.70 -15.36 1.61
C GLU A 38 7.88 -13.93 2.16
N LEU A 39 8.65 -13.75 3.24
CA LEU A 39 8.84 -12.47 3.90
C LEU A 39 9.36 -11.36 2.95
N PRO A 40 10.35 -11.59 2.06
CA PRO A 40 10.81 -10.58 1.11
C PRO A 40 9.69 -10.07 0.20
N GLU A 41 8.93 -10.98 -0.41
CA GLU A 41 7.84 -10.65 -1.34
C GLU A 41 6.74 -9.82 -0.65
N LEU A 42 6.40 -10.20 0.59
CA LEU A 42 5.33 -9.56 1.35
C LEU A 42 5.73 -8.22 1.98
N THR A 43 7.03 -7.91 2.05
CA THR A 43 7.51 -6.75 2.83
C THR A 43 8.39 -5.76 2.09
N ASN A 44 8.90 -6.08 0.90
CA ASN A 44 9.88 -5.24 0.20
C ASN A 44 9.44 -3.78 0.04
N PHE A 45 8.18 -3.54 -0.28
CA PHE A 45 7.63 -2.19 -0.48
C PHE A 45 7.59 -1.34 0.80
N PHE A 46 7.78 -1.92 2.00
CA PHE A 46 7.92 -1.16 3.25
C PHE A 46 9.33 -0.59 3.45
N PHE A 47 10.32 -1.12 2.75
CA PHE A 47 11.73 -0.77 2.95
C PHE A 47 12.34 -0.04 1.76
N ASP A 48 11.86 -0.34 0.55
CA ASP A 48 12.31 0.31 -0.69
C ASP A 48 11.15 0.93 -1.47
N GLU A 49 11.50 1.85 -2.37
CA GLU A 49 10.59 2.38 -3.39
C GLU A 49 10.30 1.27 -4.42
N PRO A 50 9.04 0.81 -4.54
CA PRO A 50 8.72 -0.27 -5.46
C PRO A 50 8.71 0.22 -6.92
N THR A 51 9.18 -0.61 -7.83
CA THR A 51 9.16 -0.33 -9.27
C THR A 51 7.71 -0.35 -9.79
N PRO A 52 7.26 0.69 -10.51
CA PRO A 52 5.93 0.70 -11.11
C PRO A 52 5.69 -0.44 -12.08
N ASP A 53 4.54 -1.10 -11.94
CA ASP A 53 4.03 -2.11 -12.87
C ASP A 53 2.57 -1.81 -13.22
N LEU A 54 2.38 -1.16 -14.38
CA LEU A 54 1.05 -0.77 -14.85
C LEU A 54 0.15 -1.98 -15.15
N GLU A 55 0.71 -3.18 -15.36
CA GLU A 55 -0.10 -4.38 -15.56
C GLU A 55 -0.94 -4.69 -14.31
N LEU A 56 -0.46 -4.36 -13.12
CA LEU A 56 -1.23 -4.50 -11.88
C LEU A 56 -2.50 -3.63 -11.86
N ILE A 57 -2.56 -2.54 -12.62
CA ILE A 57 -3.76 -1.73 -12.78
C ILE A 57 -4.59 -2.23 -13.97
N THR A 58 -3.98 -2.36 -15.14
CA THR A 58 -4.69 -2.64 -16.40
C THR A 58 -5.24 -4.07 -16.48
N SER A 59 -4.65 -5.04 -15.77
CA SER A 59 -5.16 -6.41 -15.69
C SER A 59 -6.12 -6.65 -14.51
N ASN A 60 -6.16 -5.74 -13.53
CA ASN A 60 -6.94 -5.93 -12.32
C ASN A 60 -8.45 -5.96 -12.61
N LYS A 61 -9.13 -7.00 -12.11
CA LYS A 61 -10.56 -7.23 -12.35
C LYS A 61 -11.45 -6.03 -12.04
N GLN A 62 -11.11 -5.23 -11.03
CA GLN A 62 -11.88 -4.07 -10.59
C GLN A 62 -11.50 -2.78 -11.33
N LEU A 63 -10.25 -2.68 -11.81
CA LEU A 63 -9.70 -1.44 -12.37
C LEU A 63 -9.64 -1.42 -13.90
N LYS A 64 -9.53 -2.59 -14.56
CA LYS A 64 -9.35 -2.72 -16.01
C LYS A 64 -10.42 -2.10 -16.91
N LYS A 65 -11.54 -1.66 -16.32
CA LYS A 65 -12.65 -1.00 -17.04
C LYS A 65 -12.64 0.52 -16.88
N LEU A 66 -11.80 1.05 -15.99
CA LEU A 66 -11.61 2.48 -15.81
C LEU A 66 -10.63 2.98 -16.86
N ASP A 67 -10.90 4.16 -17.41
CA ASP A 67 -9.93 4.89 -18.22
C ASP A 67 -8.91 5.62 -17.34
N ASN A 68 -7.84 6.10 -17.96
CA ASN A 68 -6.75 6.80 -17.26
C ASN A 68 -7.26 8.06 -16.53
N ASP A 69 -8.22 8.79 -17.11
CA ASP A 69 -8.78 10.00 -16.52
C ASP A 69 -9.50 9.68 -15.20
N ARG A 70 -10.32 8.63 -15.18
CA ARG A 70 -11.02 8.19 -13.97
C ARG A 70 -10.04 7.63 -12.93
N ILE A 71 -9.02 6.89 -13.34
CA ILE A 71 -7.98 6.40 -12.42
C ILE A 71 -7.26 7.58 -11.77
N LYS A 72 -6.87 8.57 -12.57
CA LYS A 72 -6.20 9.79 -12.11
C LYS A 72 -7.07 10.57 -11.13
N GLU A 73 -8.34 10.80 -11.45
CA GLU A 73 -9.30 11.48 -10.57
C GLU A 73 -9.42 10.77 -9.20
N LEU A 74 -9.53 9.43 -9.21
CA LEU A 74 -9.62 8.65 -7.97
C LEU A 74 -8.35 8.75 -7.13
N LEU A 75 -7.17 8.73 -7.76
CA LEU A 75 -5.89 8.89 -7.06
C LEU A 75 -5.73 10.31 -6.49
N GLU A 76 -6.12 11.34 -7.23
CA GLU A 76 -6.08 12.73 -6.77
C GLU A 76 -6.97 12.94 -5.54
N ARG A 77 -8.22 12.44 -5.59
CA ARG A 77 -9.14 12.46 -4.44
C ARG A 77 -8.58 11.66 -3.25
N SER A 78 -7.98 10.49 -3.52
CA SER A 78 -7.34 9.67 -2.49
C SER A 78 -6.21 10.43 -1.79
N LYS A 79 -5.33 11.07 -2.58
CA LYS A 79 -4.22 11.87 -2.08
C LYS A 79 -4.72 13.04 -1.23
N GLN A 80 -5.75 13.75 -1.68
CA GLN A 80 -6.33 14.87 -0.95
C GLN A 80 -6.93 14.41 0.39
N CYS A 81 -7.73 13.34 0.38
CA CYS A 81 -8.39 12.82 1.58
C CYS A 81 -7.38 12.29 2.61
N LEU A 82 -6.43 11.44 2.18
CA LEU A 82 -5.37 10.94 3.04
C LEU A 82 -4.43 12.06 3.50
N GLY A 83 -4.26 13.12 2.70
CA GLY A 83 -3.50 14.31 3.05
C GLY A 83 -4.00 15.02 4.31
N GLN A 84 -5.27 14.84 4.68
CA GLN A 84 -5.87 15.40 5.89
C GLN A 84 -5.74 14.49 7.12
N SER A 85 -5.27 13.26 6.94
CA SER A 85 -5.16 12.28 8.02
C SER A 85 -4.00 12.57 8.98
N ASN A 86 -4.16 12.20 10.25
CA ASN A 86 -3.08 12.09 11.25
C ASN A 86 -2.27 10.79 11.12
N PHE A 87 -2.65 9.91 10.18
CA PHE A 87 -2.01 8.63 9.84
C PHE A 87 -2.01 7.56 10.93
N THR A 88 -2.94 7.62 11.90
CA THR A 88 -3.31 6.39 12.65
C THR A 88 -4.16 5.47 11.77
N HIS A 89 -4.15 4.17 12.08
CA HIS A 89 -4.90 3.21 11.26
C HIS A 89 -6.44 3.40 11.36
N GLU A 90 -6.94 3.96 12.45
CA GLU A 90 -8.35 4.34 12.61
C GLU A 90 -8.72 5.54 11.73
N ASP A 91 -7.97 6.64 11.81
CA ASP A 91 -8.28 7.83 11.00
C ASP A 91 -8.09 7.53 9.50
N ILE A 92 -7.10 6.71 9.11
CA ILE A 92 -6.99 6.24 7.72
C ILE A 92 -8.25 5.46 7.32
N GLN A 93 -8.77 4.57 8.17
CA GLN A 93 -10.01 3.85 7.88
C GLN A 93 -11.20 4.80 7.71
N GLU A 94 -11.30 5.85 8.52
CA GLU A 94 -12.32 6.90 8.39
C GLU A 94 -12.18 7.67 7.07
N ARG A 95 -10.96 8.06 6.68
CA ARG A 95 -10.69 8.70 5.37
C ARG A 95 -11.03 7.82 4.20
N LEU A 96 -10.71 6.53 4.29
CA LEU A 96 -11.07 5.54 3.27
C LEU A 96 -12.58 5.43 3.13
N ASN A 97 -13.34 5.41 4.24
CA ASN A 97 -14.80 5.40 4.19
C ASN A 97 -15.38 6.69 3.59
N GLN A 98 -14.88 7.87 4.02
CA GLN A 98 -15.28 9.17 3.45
C GLN A 98 -15.03 9.24 1.94
N LEU A 99 -13.93 8.65 1.47
CA LEU A 99 -13.58 8.62 0.07
C LEU A 99 -14.57 7.77 -0.75
N LEU A 100 -15.11 6.68 -0.19
CA LEU A 100 -16.16 5.90 -0.84
C LEU A 100 -17.44 6.74 -1.01
N ASP A 101 -17.83 7.48 0.02
CA ASP A 101 -19.01 8.37 -0.03
C ASP A 101 -18.82 9.48 -1.08
N GLN A 102 -17.62 10.08 -1.16
CA GLN A 102 -17.31 11.16 -2.09
C GLN A 102 -17.21 10.72 -3.56
N THR A 103 -16.80 9.48 -3.79
CA THR A 103 -16.54 8.96 -5.14
C THR A 103 -17.72 8.16 -5.70
N GLY A 104 -18.60 7.65 -4.84
CA GLY A 104 -19.67 6.72 -5.20
C GLY A 104 -19.17 5.34 -5.62
N GLU A 105 -17.87 5.06 -5.44
CA GLU A 105 -17.24 3.82 -5.89
C GLU A 105 -17.33 2.70 -4.85
N LYS A 106 -17.16 1.47 -5.34
CA LYS A 106 -17.07 0.30 -4.47
C LYS A 106 -15.71 0.27 -3.74
N PRO A 107 -15.66 -0.26 -2.50
CA PRO A 107 -14.40 -0.50 -1.80
C PRO A 107 -13.36 -1.23 -2.65
N ALA A 108 -13.80 -2.23 -3.42
CA ALA A 108 -12.92 -3.03 -4.27
C ALA A 108 -12.23 -2.23 -5.39
N VAL A 109 -12.77 -1.08 -5.80
CA VAL A 109 -12.15 -0.19 -6.79
C VAL A 109 -11.14 0.71 -6.10
N VAL A 110 -11.61 1.58 -5.20
CA VAL A 110 -10.78 2.61 -4.55
C VAL A 110 -9.65 1.99 -3.75
N PHE A 111 -9.92 0.95 -2.95
CA PHE A 111 -8.91 0.37 -2.08
C PHE A 111 -7.88 -0.46 -2.87
N SER A 112 -8.29 -1.09 -3.98
CA SER A 112 -7.33 -1.78 -4.86
C SER A 112 -6.41 -0.77 -5.54
N LEU A 113 -6.97 0.36 -6.00
CA LEU A 113 -6.19 1.40 -6.66
C LEU A 113 -5.17 2.04 -5.70
N ILE A 114 -5.58 2.43 -4.49
CA ILE A 114 -4.66 2.97 -3.48
C ILE A 114 -3.60 1.93 -3.09
N ARG A 115 -3.98 0.66 -2.93
CA ARG A 115 -3.04 -0.42 -2.64
C ARG A 115 -1.96 -0.50 -3.72
N ILE A 116 -2.35 -0.64 -4.98
CA ILE A 116 -1.39 -0.77 -6.09
C ILE A 116 -0.52 0.49 -6.20
N ALA A 117 -1.12 1.68 -6.11
CA ALA A 117 -0.37 2.94 -6.20
C ALA A 117 0.64 3.15 -5.06
N THR A 118 0.49 2.45 -3.93
CA THR A 118 1.39 2.58 -2.77
C THR A 118 2.37 1.43 -2.63
N THR A 119 2.11 0.28 -3.24
CA THR A 119 2.95 -0.92 -3.08
C THR A 119 3.53 -1.49 -4.37
N TRP A 120 2.90 -1.24 -5.53
CA TRP A 120 3.14 -1.96 -6.79
C TRP A 120 3.31 -3.48 -6.59
N ALA A 121 2.52 -4.05 -5.68
CA ALA A 121 2.56 -5.47 -5.35
C ALA A 121 1.19 -6.12 -5.62
N PRO A 122 1.16 -7.40 -6.06
CA PRO A 122 -0.09 -8.11 -6.32
C PRO A 122 -0.92 -8.37 -5.05
N ALA A 123 -0.27 -8.38 -3.89
CA ALA A 123 -0.89 -8.54 -2.60
C ALA A 123 -0.25 -7.63 -1.55
N SER A 124 -1.06 -7.11 -0.63
CA SER A 124 -0.60 -6.40 0.56
C SER A 124 -1.49 -6.77 1.75
N PRO A 125 -1.03 -6.56 3.01
CA PRO A 125 -1.88 -6.63 4.20
C PRO A 125 -3.08 -5.67 4.16
N GLN A 126 -3.79 -5.58 5.28
CA GLN A 126 -4.91 -4.66 5.41
C GLN A 126 -4.47 -3.21 5.09
N LEU A 127 -5.28 -2.51 4.28
CA LEU A 127 -4.84 -1.27 3.64
C LEU A 127 -4.51 -0.18 4.67
N ASN A 128 -5.43 0.11 5.60
CA ASN A 128 -5.25 1.18 6.58
C ASN A 128 -4.01 0.98 7.47
N THR A 129 -3.75 -0.25 7.92
CA THR A 129 -2.56 -0.56 8.74
C THR A 129 -1.28 -0.53 7.90
N SER A 130 -1.34 -0.96 6.64
CA SER A 130 -0.19 -0.86 5.71
C SER A 130 0.19 0.60 5.45
N LEU A 131 -0.81 1.47 5.21
CA LEU A 131 -0.58 2.90 5.02
C LEU A 131 -0.05 3.59 6.28
N ALA A 132 -0.54 3.18 7.46
CA ALA A 132 -0.05 3.69 8.74
C ALA A 132 1.44 3.37 8.94
N VAL A 133 1.86 2.13 8.64
CA VAL A 133 3.27 1.70 8.74
C VAL A 133 4.13 2.36 7.65
N LEU A 134 3.65 2.46 6.40
CA LEU A 134 4.37 3.21 5.35
C LEU A 134 4.58 4.69 5.68
N GLY A 135 3.62 5.26 6.41
CA GLY A 135 3.62 6.66 6.79
C GLY A 135 3.11 7.62 5.72
N LYS A 136 2.83 8.85 6.16
CA LYS A 136 2.14 9.88 5.38
C LYS A 136 2.92 10.32 4.14
N GLN A 137 4.18 10.68 4.33
CA GLN A 137 5.01 11.22 3.26
C GLN A 137 5.20 10.19 2.14
N THR A 138 5.58 8.97 2.49
CA THR A 138 5.73 7.84 1.55
C THR A 138 4.44 7.57 0.80
N THR A 139 3.32 7.42 1.51
CA THR A 139 2.01 7.15 0.91
C THR A 139 1.61 8.21 -0.12
N LEU A 140 1.65 9.49 0.26
CA LEU A 140 1.23 10.58 -0.63
C LEU A 140 2.21 10.79 -1.79
N SER A 141 3.50 10.59 -1.55
CA SER A 141 4.53 10.65 -2.60
C SER A 141 4.32 9.54 -3.65
N ARG A 142 4.04 8.31 -3.22
CA ARG A 142 3.81 7.18 -4.13
C ARG A 142 2.55 7.36 -4.95
N ILE A 143 1.46 7.79 -4.32
CA ILE A 143 0.21 8.14 -5.05
C ILE A 143 0.49 9.23 -6.09
N GLN A 144 1.26 10.27 -5.75
CA GLN A 144 1.63 11.31 -6.72
C GLN A 144 2.45 10.74 -7.89
N LYS A 145 3.46 9.91 -7.62
CA LYS A 145 4.24 9.26 -8.68
C LYS A 145 3.34 8.43 -9.61
N THR A 146 2.35 7.71 -9.08
CA THR A 146 1.38 6.98 -9.91
C THR A 146 0.53 7.92 -10.76
N ILE A 147 0.08 9.07 -10.22
CA ILE A 147 -0.63 10.10 -10.99
C ILE A 147 0.23 10.61 -12.15
N ASP A 148 1.51 10.88 -11.90
CA ASP A 148 2.44 11.40 -12.91
C ASP A 148 2.71 10.38 -14.03
N LEU A 149 2.69 9.08 -13.73
CA LEU A 149 2.85 8.00 -14.71
C LEU A 149 1.66 7.83 -15.65
N LEU A 150 0.49 8.35 -15.30
CA LEU A 150 -0.74 8.26 -16.08
C LEU A 150 -0.94 9.47 -17.02
N THR A 151 0.04 10.38 -17.08
CA THR A 151 0.01 11.63 -17.85
C THR A 151 0.42 11.45 -19.30
#